data_AF-A0A5X6EI96-F1
#
_entry.id   AF-A0A5X6EI96-F1
#
_cell.length_a   1.000
_cell.length_b   1.000
_cell.length_c   1.000
_cell.angle_alpha   90.00
_cell.angle_beta   90.00
_cell.angle_gamma   90.00
#
_symmetry.space_group_name_H-M   'P 1'
#
loop_
_entity.id
_entity.type
_entity.pdbx_description
1 polymer ?
#
loop_
_entity_poly.entity_id
_entity_poly.type
_entity_poly.pdbx_seq_one_letter_code
_entity_poly.pdbx_strand_id
1 'polypeptide(L)'
;MSNCNHLAVLRKHFSQCFDKQGNFIQEKMPEIVNSPYDELLKESRSLILVAKLYPRMLANLPPETLLGEDKEHNQSERNKGSQNQLIKQDNPETLNYIVNDWSEKVRLILCQNSNQ
;
A
#
# COMPACT_ATOMS: atom_id res chain seq x y z
N MET A 1 13.04 5.10 -8.11
CA MET A 1 11.99 5.04 -9.15
C MET A 1 10.63 4.74 -8.49
N SER A 2 10.01 5.69 -7.79
CA SER A 2 8.95 5.39 -6.80
C SER A 2 7.50 5.72 -7.23
N ASN A 3 7.22 5.91 -8.53
CA ASN A 3 5.88 6.21 -9.05
C ASN A 3 5.32 5.17 -10.03
N CYS A 4 6.07 4.09 -10.30
CA CYS A 4 5.75 3.07 -11.31
C CYS A 4 4.35 2.47 -11.13
N ASN A 5 4.02 2.03 -9.91
CA ASN A 5 2.75 1.33 -9.62
C ASN A 5 1.54 2.25 -9.77
N HIS A 6 1.61 3.47 -9.23
CA HIS A 6 0.52 4.45 -9.33
C HIS A 6 0.30 4.92 -10.77
N LEU A 7 1.37 5.14 -11.54
CA LEU A 7 1.27 5.47 -12.96
C LEU A 7 0.68 4.32 -13.78
N ALA A 8 1.01 3.07 -13.44
CA ALA A 8 0.42 1.90 -14.08
C ALA A 8 -1.09 1.79 -13.83
N VAL A 9 -1.54 2.05 -12.59
CA VAL A 9 -2.98 2.11 -12.25
C VAL A 9 -3.68 3.23 -13.02
N LEU A 10 -3.10 4.43 -13.04
CA LEU A 10 -3.66 5.56 -13.79
C LEU A 10 -3.76 5.26 -15.29
N ARG A 11 -2.73 4.66 -15.90
CA ARG A 11 -2.76 4.26 -17.32
C ARG A 11 -3.81 3.18 -17.60
N LYS A 12 -3.99 2.23 -16.67
CA LYS A 12 -4.96 1.13 -16.82
C LYS A 12 -6.40 1.63 -16.76
N HIS A 13 -6.71 2.54 -15.83
CA HIS A 13 -8.08 2.99 -15.56
C HIS A 13 -8.46 4.30 -16.27
N PHE A 14 -7.48 5.15 -16.60
CA PHE A 14 -7.68 6.47 -17.22
C PHE A 14 -6.79 6.65 -18.45
N SER A 15 -6.79 5.67 -19.34
CA SER A 15 -5.97 5.68 -20.57
C SER A 15 -6.17 6.92 -21.43
N GLN A 16 -7.37 7.51 -21.42
CA GLN A 16 -7.70 8.73 -22.16
C GLN A 16 -6.93 9.98 -21.70
N CYS A 17 -6.39 9.98 -20.48
CA CYS A 17 -5.49 11.02 -19.95
C CYS A 17 -4.05 10.86 -20.41
N PHE A 18 -3.73 9.92 -21.31
CA PHE A 18 -2.38 9.74 -21.84
C PHE A 18 -2.33 10.00 -23.34
N ASP A 19 -1.25 10.63 -23.81
CA ASP A 19 -1.01 10.82 -25.24
C ASP A 19 -0.47 9.53 -25.90
N LYS A 20 -0.28 9.57 -27.23
CA LYS A 20 0.26 8.42 -27.99
C LYS A 20 1.71 8.10 -27.61
N GLN A 21 2.40 9.03 -26.95
CA GLN A 21 3.77 8.92 -26.47
C GLN A 21 3.82 8.45 -25.01
N GLY A 22 2.66 8.28 -24.35
CA GLY A 22 2.53 7.84 -22.96
C GLY A 22 2.70 8.94 -21.91
N ASN A 23 2.74 10.21 -22.30
CA ASN A 23 2.78 11.33 -21.35
C ASN A 23 1.39 11.64 -20.80
N PHE A 24 1.35 12.11 -19.55
CA PHE A 24 0.10 12.45 -18.88
C PHE A 24 -0.42 13.83 -19.32
N ILE A 25 -1.67 13.87 -19.80
CA ILE A 25 -2.38 15.06 -20.25
C ILE A 25 -3.21 15.59 -19.07
N GLN A 26 -2.66 16.57 -18.34
CA GLN A 26 -3.26 17.10 -17.12
C GLN A 26 -4.67 17.70 -17.35
N GLU A 27 -4.93 18.29 -18.52
CA GLU A 27 -6.18 18.98 -18.86
C GLU A 27 -7.39 18.03 -18.94
N LYS A 28 -7.16 16.76 -19.28
CA LYS A 28 -8.24 15.77 -19.40
C LYS A 28 -8.69 15.20 -18.07
N MET A 29 -7.85 15.26 -17.03
CA MET A 29 -8.22 14.67 -15.74
C MET A 29 -9.36 15.44 -15.05
N PRO A 30 -9.38 16.78 -15.03
CA PRO A 30 -10.53 17.55 -14.56
C PRO A 30 -11.82 17.21 -15.31
N GLU A 31 -11.79 16.98 -16.62
CA GLU A 31 -13.00 16.62 -17.39
C GLU A 31 -13.62 15.28 -16.94
N ILE A 32 -12.79 14.35 -16.47
CA ILE A 32 -13.24 13.05 -15.94
C ILE A 32 -13.72 13.16 -14.49
N VAL A 33 -13.03 13.99 -13.70
CA VAL A 33 -13.28 14.12 -12.26
C VAL A 33 -14.41 15.11 -11.97
N ASN A 34 -14.72 16.03 -12.88
CA ASN A 34 -15.82 16.99 -12.76
C ASN A 34 -17.18 16.29 -12.89
N SER A 35 -17.57 15.58 -11.84
CA SER A 35 -18.95 15.24 -11.55
C SER A 35 -19.67 16.50 -11.06
N PRO A 36 -20.92 16.76 -11.48
CA PRO A 36 -21.70 17.92 -11.02
C PRO A 36 -21.97 17.93 -9.50
N TYR A 37 -21.59 16.89 -8.77
CA TYR A 37 -21.81 16.74 -7.34
C TYR A 37 -20.54 16.90 -6.48
N ASP A 38 -19.35 17.00 -7.08
CA ASP A 38 -18.08 17.03 -6.34
C ASP A 38 -17.41 18.41 -6.45
N GLU A 39 -17.48 19.21 -5.39
CA GLU A 39 -16.67 20.43 -5.29
C GLU A 39 -15.19 20.05 -5.09
N LEU A 40 -14.35 20.41 -6.07
CA LEU A 40 -12.90 20.25 -5.96
C LEU A 40 -12.38 21.11 -4.80
N LEU A 41 -12.09 20.47 -3.67
CA LEU A 41 -11.47 21.10 -2.50
C LEU A 41 -10.08 21.63 -2.88
N LYS A 42 -9.91 22.96 -2.83
CA LYS A 42 -8.60 23.65 -2.92
C LYS A 42 -7.82 23.54 -1.60
N GLU A 43 -7.66 22.34 -1.06
CA GLU A 43 -6.78 22.13 0.09
C GLU A 43 -5.35 21.82 -0.39
N SER A 44 -4.45 22.80 -0.30
CA SER A 44 -3.04 22.66 -0.68
C SER A 44 -2.10 22.54 0.53
N ARG A 45 -2.54 21.92 1.63
CA ARG A 45 -1.68 21.68 2.80
C ARG A 45 -0.97 20.34 2.67
N SER A 46 0.29 20.38 2.23
CA SER A 46 1.13 19.19 2.14
C SER A 46 2.23 19.20 3.21
N LEU A 47 2.25 18.12 4.00
CA LEU A 47 3.24 17.73 5.02
C LEU A 47 4.70 17.59 4.57
N ILE A 48 5.38 18.47 3.84
CA ILE A 48 6.69 18.09 3.24
C ILE A 48 7.77 17.81 4.31
N LEU A 49 8.15 16.53 4.46
CA LEU A 49 9.27 16.09 5.29
C LEU A 49 10.41 15.68 4.36
N VAL A 50 11.64 16.10 4.70
CA VAL A 50 12.86 15.84 3.91
C VAL A 50 13.05 14.33 3.62
N ALA A 51 12.61 13.46 4.53
CA ALA A 51 12.76 12.02 4.40
C ALA A 51 11.67 11.31 3.56
N LYS A 52 10.67 12.00 2.99
CA LYS A 52 9.48 11.36 2.38
C LYS A 52 9.75 10.40 1.21
N LEU A 53 10.85 10.60 0.49
CA LEU A 53 11.16 9.80 -0.69
C LEU A 53 11.56 8.37 -0.33
N TYR A 54 12.22 8.18 0.81
CA TYR A 54 12.74 6.89 1.24
C TYR A 54 11.63 5.90 1.65
N PRO A 55 10.66 6.25 2.54
CA PRO A 55 9.53 5.37 2.85
C PRO A 55 8.65 5.03 1.64
N ARG A 56 8.45 5.99 0.72
CA ARG A 56 7.71 5.74 -0.54
C ARG A 56 8.43 4.74 -1.43
N MET A 57 9.76 4.76 -1.45
CA MET A 57 10.54 3.77 -2.18
C MET A 57 10.39 2.40 -1.54
N LEU A 58 10.64 2.28 -0.23
CA LEU A 58 10.53 1.03 0.52
C LEU A 58 9.15 0.36 0.37
N ALA A 59 8.07 1.15 0.41
CA ALA A 59 6.70 0.62 0.25
C ALA A 59 6.42 0.02 -1.14
N ASN A 60 7.22 0.35 -2.17
CA ASN A 60 7.05 -0.16 -3.53
C ASN A 60 8.07 -1.22 -3.92
N LEU A 61 9.02 -1.55 -3.04
CA LEU A 61 9.99 -2.60 -3.31
C LEU A 61 9.34 -3.98 -3.09
N PRO A 62 9.66 -4.96 -3.94
CA PRO A 62 9.30 -6.34 -3.65
C PRO A 62 9.99 -6.78 -2.36
N PRO A 63 9.36 -7.63 -1.55
CA PRO A 63 9.99 -8.10 -0.33
C PRO A 63 11.23 -8.94 -0.64
N GLU A 64 12.32 -8.72 0.09
CA GLU A 64 13.61 -9.42 -0.15
C GLU A 64 13.78 -10.68 0.70
N THR A 65 12.87 -10.91 1.64
CA THR A 65 12.92 -12.01 2.60
C THR A 65 12.00 -13.17 2.17
N LEU A 66 11.93 -14.25 2.95
CA LEU A 66 10.95 -15.30 2.78
C LEU A 66 10.23 -15.54 4.11
N LEU A 67 8.93 -15.86 4.05
CA LEU A 67 8.17 -16.28 5.22
C LEU A 67 8.46 -17.76 5.52
N GLY A 68 8.85 -18.04 6.76
CA GLY A 68 9.02 -19.40 7.28
C GLY A 68 8.07 -19.63 8.46
N GLU A 69 7.52 -20.84 8.55
CA GLU A 69 6.68 -21.25 9.68
C GLU A 69 7.53 -21.79 10.84
N ASP A 70 7.12 -21.46 12.06
CA ASP A 70 7.62 -22.12 13.27
C ASP A 70 6.84 -23.43 13.48
N LYS A 71 7.37 -24.52 12.92
CA LYS A 71 6.74 -25.84 12.98
C LYS A 71 6.57 -26.34 14.42
N GLU A 72 7.54 -26.08 15.29
CA GLU A 72 7.49 -26.56 16.67
C GLU A 72 6.34 -25.87 17.43
N HIS A 73 6.22 -24.54 17.29
CA HIS A 73 5.14 -23.79 17.92
C HIS A 73 3.76 -24.10 17.31
N ASN A 74 3.68 -24.18 15.98
CA ASN A 74 2.42 -24.37 15.25
C ASN A 74 1.85 -25.79 15.39
N GLN A 75 2.71 -26.80 15.57
CA GLN A 75 2.28 -28.20 15.73
C GLN A 75 1.91 -28.59 17.17
N SER A 76 2.01 -27.67 18.14
CA SER A 76 1.51 -27.92 19.49
C SER A 76 -0.01 -28.13 19.48
N GLU A 77 -0.53 -29.00 20.36
CA GLU A 77 -1.96 -29.35 20.40
C GLU A 77 -2.87 -28.13 20.56
N ARG A 78 -2.39 -27.10 21.27
CA ARG A 78 -3.09 -25.83 21.48
C ARG A 78 -3.22 -24.99 20.21
N ASN A 79 -2.23 -25.07 19.32
CA ASN A 79 -2.09 -24.14 18.19
C ASN A 79 -2.51 -24.76 16.84
N LYS A 80 -2.53 -26.09 16.73
CA LYS A 80 -2.88 -26.82 15.50
C LYS A 80 -4.20 -26.41 14.82
N GLY A 81 -5.17 -25.91 15.57
CA GLY A 81 -6.47 -25.44 15.06
C GLY A 81 -6.73 -23.94 15.24
N SER A 82 -5.73 -23.17 15.68
CA SER A 82 -5.89 -21.74 15.95
C SER A 82 -6.05 -20.94 14.65
N GLN A 83 -6.99 -19.99 14.63
CA GLN A 83 -7.12 -18.98 13.56
C GLN A 83 -6.30 -17.71 13.85
N ASN A 84 -5.72 -17.61 15.06
CA ASN A 84 -4.90 -16.47 15.46
C ASN A 84 -3.48 -16.67 14.94
N GLN A 85 -2.97 -15.67 14.21
CA GLN A 85 -1.62 -15.67 13.67
C GLN A 85 -0.78 -14.59 14.35
N LEU A 86 0.41 -14.97 14.77
CA LEU A 86 1.44 -14.05 15.24
C LEU A 86 2.58 -14.07 14.23
N ILE A 87 2.93 -12.90 13.71
CA ILE A 87 4.03 -12.76 12.76
C ILE A 87 5.10 -11.90 13.43
N LYS A 88 6.26 -12.50 13.68
CA LYS A 88 7.43 -11.80 14.22
C LYS A 88 8.27 -11.31 13.06
N GLN A 89 8.59 -10.02 13.03
CA GLN A 89 9.54 -9.46 12.07
C GLN A 89 10.31 -8.29 12.67
N ASP A 90 11.55 -8.16 12.21
CA ASP A 90 12.46 -7.06 12.55
C ASP A 90 12.55 -5.99 11.44
N ASN A 91 11.79 -6.15 10.35
CA ASN A 91 11.72 -5.25 9.20
C ASN A 91 10.24 -4.81 9.01
N PRO A 92 9.92 -3.63 8.47
CA PRO A 92 8.54 -3.26 8.11
C PRO A 92 7.94 -3.99 6.88
N GLU A 93 8.72 -4.77 6.12
CA GLU A 93 8.29 -5.41 4.87
C GLU A 93 7.21 -6.51 5.01
N THR A 94 6.91 -7.02 6.21
CA THR A 94 5.95 -8.15 6.40
C THR A 94 4.59 -7.83 5.85
N LEU A 95 4.16 -6.57 5.98
CA LEU A 95 2.86 -6.15 5.48
C LEU A 95 2.74 -6.42 3.98
N ASN A 96 3.82 -6.34 3.20
CA ASN A 96 3.79 -6.63 1.76
C ASN A 96 3.41 -8.08 1.45
N TYR A 97 3.79 -9.06 2.28
CA TYR A 97 3.35 -10.44 2.08
C TYR A 97 1.86 -10.62 2.36
N ILE A 98 1.39 -9.96 3.40
CA ILE A 98 0.02 -10.11 3.89
C ILE A 98 -0.96 -9.34 3.01
N VAL A 99 -0.54 -8.23 2.39
CA VAL A 99 -1.37 -7.43 1.48
C VAL A 99 -1.99 -8.27 0.37
N ASN A 100 -1.27 -9.25 -0.18
CA ASN A 100 -1.79 -10.08 -1.27
C ASN A 100 -3.02 -10.91 -0.86
N ASP A 101 -3.05 -11.45 0.36
CA ASP A 101 -4.13 -12.32 0.81
C ASP A 101 -5.16 -11.58 1.67
N TRP A 102 -4.77 -10.53 2.40
CA TRP A 102 -5.64 -9.86 3.38
C TRP A 102 -6.07 -8.46 2.96
N SER A 103 -5.75 -8.01 1.74
CA SER A 103 -6.26 -6.75 1.20
C SER A 103 -7.78 -6.69 1.36
N GLU A 104 -8.26 -5.62 1.97
CA GLU A 104 -9.69 -5.34 2.22
C GLU A 104 -10.41 -6.36 3.14
N LYS A 105 -9.70 -7.31 3.76
CA LYS A 105 -10.30 -8.29 4.69
C LYS A 105 -10.17 -7.90 6.18
N VAL A 106 -9.37 -6.90 6.50
CA VAL A 106 -9.09 -6.47 7.90
C VAL A 106 -10.16 -5.49 8.38
N ARG A 107 -10.84 -5.80 9.49
CA ARG A 107 -11.89 -4.95 10.08
C ARG A 107 -11.36 -3.85 11.01
N LEU A 108 -10.29 -4.12 11.74
CA LEU A 108 -9.73 -3.20 12.73
C LEU A 108 -8.21 -3.37 12.80
N ILE A 109 -7.49 -2.26 12.84
CA ILE A 109 -6.03 -2.21 13.01
C ILE A 109 -5.74 -1.44 14.31
N LEU A 110 -5.07 -2.09 15.26
CA LEU A 110 -4.60 -1.48 16.50
C LEU A 110 -3.08 -1.49 16.53
N CYS A 111 -2.47 -0.29 16.58
CA CYS A 111 -1.03 -0.12 16.70
C CYS A 111 -0.72 0.54 18.04
N GLN A 112 0.04 -0.13 18.90
CA GLN A 112 0.56 0.44 20.13
C GLN A 112 2.04 0.77 19.94
N ASN A 113 2.43 2.00 20.26
CA ASN A 113 3.85 2.35 20.35
C ASN A 113 4.37 1.86 21.70
N SER A 114 5.24 0.85 21.68
CA SER A 114 5.89 0.30 22.87
C SER A 114 7.00 1.21 23.45
N ASN A 115 6.88 2.52 23.29
CA ASN A 115 7.79 3.53 23.85
C ASN A 115 7.13 4.26 25.04
N GLN A 116 6.64 3.49 26.02
CA GLN A 116 6.42 3.94 27.38
C GLN A 116 6.95 2.90 28.36
#